data_AF-A0AAW6Y538-F1
#
_entry.id   AF-A0AAW6Y538-F1
#
_cell.length_a   1.000
_cell.length_b   1.000
_cell.length_c   1.000
_cell.angle_alpha   90.00
_cell.angle_beta   90.00
_cell.angle_gamma   90.00
#
_symmetry.space_group_name_H-M   'P 1'
#
loop_
_entity.id
_entity.type
_entity.pdbx_description
1 polymer ?
#
loop_
_entity_poly.entity_id
_entity_poly.type
_entity_poly.pdbx_seq_one_letter_code
_entity_poly.pdbx_strand_id
1 'polypeptide(L)' 'YDHSDPALLNKLAGNFTVLPNDNPVSSAKRNELIDKPAFGQIFSDNMVHMSWTKGEGWSDLRVEPYGPLKMDPGAS' A
#
# COMPACT_ATOMS: atom_id res chain seq x y z
N TYR A 1 -22.38 7.14 -1.33
CA TYR A 1 -21.24 6.89 -0.42
C TYR A 1 -20.65 8.24 -0.10
N ASP A 2 -20.69 8.64 1.17
CA ASP A 2 -19.95 9.81 1.61
C ASP A 2 -18.51 9.37 1.86
N HIS A 3 -17.61 9.74 0.95
CA HIS A 3 -16.20 9.39 1.04
C HIS A 3 -15.45 10.21 2.11
N SER A 4 -16.13 11.14 2.77
CA SER A 4 -15.58 11.96 3.85
C SER A 4 -15.97 11.47 5.25
N ASP A 5 -16.87 10.49 5.38
CA ASP A 5 -17.27 9.94 6.68
C ASP A 5 -16.10 9.15 7.32
N PRO A 6 -15.47 9.67 8.40
CA PRO A 6 -14.31 9.03 9.02
C PRO A 6 -14.66 7.69 9.67
N ALA A 7 -15.90 7.49 10.15
CA ALA A 7 -16.30 6.23 10.76
C ALA A 7 -16.38 5.12 9.71
N LEU A 8 -16.93 5.44 8.54
CA LEU A 8 -16.94 4.54 7.39
C LEU A 8 -15.52 4.22 6.91
N LEU A 9 -14.66 5.22 6.77
CA LEU A 9 -13.27 5.02 6.33
C LEU A 9 -12.49 4.12 7.29
N ASN A 10 -12.62 4.35 8.60
CA ASN A 10 -11.96 3.52 9.62
C ASN A 10 -12.47 2.07 9.58
N LYS A 11 -13.77 1.88 9.41
CA LYS A 11 -14.35 0.54 9.25
C LYS A 11 -13.78 -0.19 8.03
N LEU A 12 -13.65 0.50 6.89
CA LEU A 12 -13.09 -0.08 5.68
C LEU A 12 -11.60 -0.38 5.82
N ALA A 13 -10.83 0.53 6.44
CA ALA A 13 -9.41 0.34 6.71
C ALA A 13 -9.15 -0.86 7.63
N GLY A 14 -10.06 -1.14 8.57
CA GLY A 14 -9.98 -2.31 9.46
C GLY A 14 -10.05 -3.67 8.75
N ASN A 15 -10.40 -3.71 7.45
CA ASN A 15 -10.39 -4.95 6.67
C ASN A 15 -8.98 -5.33 6.16
N PHE A 16 -8.00 -4.42 6.27
CA PHE A 16 -6.63 -4.69 5.84
C PHE A 16 -5.82 -5.35 6.95
N THR A 17 -5.10 -6.41 6.60
CA THR A 17 -4.04 -6.95 7.45
C THR A 17 -2.79 -6.07 7.29
N VAL A 18 -2.18 -5.63 8.39
CA VAL A 18 -0.97 -4.82 8.37
C VAL A 18 0.24 -5.71 8.64
N LEU A 19 1.08 -5.91 7.63
CA LEU A 19 2.34 -6.61 7.74
C LEU A 19 3.45 -5.59 8.04
N PRO A 20 4.19 -5.73 9.16
CA PRO A 20 5.18 -4.75 9.55
C PRO A 20 6.36 -4.71 8.59
N ASN A 21 6.93 -3.51 8.40
CA ASN A 21 8.22 -3.34 7.74
C ASN A 21 9.32 -3.25 8.80
N ASP A 22 10.19 -4.26 8.84
CA ASP A 22 11.30 -4.35 9.79
C ASP A 22 12.47 -3.40 9.45
N ASN A 23 12.47 -2.81 8.26
CA ASN A 23 13.52 -1.93 7.76
C ASN A 23 12.94 -0.59 7.24
N PRO A 24 12.22 0.18 8.07
CA PRO A 24 11.65 1.44 7.64
C PRO A 24 12.75 2.49 7.41
N VAL A 25 12.58 3.33 6.39
CA VAL A 25 13.44 4.50 6.21
C VAL A 25 13.36 5.39 7.45
N SER A 26 14.52 5.86 7.93
CA SER A 26 14.59 6.75 9.09
C SER A 26 13.86 8.06 8.84
N SER A 27 13.31 8.67 9.89
CA SER A 27 12.59 9.95 9.75
C SER A 27 13.45 11.06 9.16
N ALA A 28 14.74 11.12 9.52
CA ALA A 28 15.68 12.08 8.95
C ALA A 28 15.83 11.89 7.43
N LYS A 29 16.04 10.64 6.98
CA LYS A 29 16.19 10.33 5.56
C LYS A 29 14.90 10.57 4.79
N ARG A 30 13.75 10.23 5.37
CA ARG A 30 12.43 10.51 4.79
C ARG A 30 12.23 12.01 4.57
N ASN A 31 12.59 12.85 5.54
CA ASN A 31 12.48 14.29 5.42
C ASN A 31 13.38 14.86 4.31
N GLU A 32 14.61 14.37 4.16
CA GLU A 32 15.49 14.76 3.05
C GLU A 32 14.89 14.43 1.67
N LEU A 33 14.22 13.28 1.55
CA LEU A 33 13.59 12.83 0.30
C LEU A 33 12.33 13.64 -0.02
N ILE A 34 11.58 14.08 0.99
CA ILE A 34 10.38 14.91 0.84
C ILE A 34 10.73 16.34 0.42
N ASP A 35 11.85 16.89 0.90
CA ASP A 35 12.27 18.27 0.60
C ASP A 35 12.61 18.48 -0.91
N LYS A 36 13.03 17.41 -1.58
CA LYS A 36 13.34 17.41 -3.02
C LYS A 36 12.62 16.27 -3.74
N PRO A 37 11.28 16.35 -3.87
CA PRO A 37 10.51 15.24 -4.38
C PRO A 37 10.75 15.07 -5.88
N ALA A 38 11.26 13.91 -6.26
CA ALA A 38 11.35 13.50 -7.65
C ALA A 38 10.10 12.70 -8.04
N PHE A 39 9.31 13.24 -8.97
CA PHE A 39 8.04 12.64 -9.36
C PHE A 39 8.24 11.21 -9.91
N GLY A 40 7.58 10.23 -9.29
CA GLY A 40 7.59 8.84 -9.71
C GLY A 40 8.91 8.08 -9.48
N GLN A 41 9.85 8.63 -8.69
CA GLN A 41 11.16 8.01 -8.46
C GLN A 41 11.36 7.52 -7.03
N ILE A 42 10.73 8.16 -6.05
CA ILE A 42 10.82 7.80 -4.64
C ILE A 42 9.46 7.31 -4.17
N PHE A 43 9.42 6.10 -3.61
CA PHE A 43 8.24 5.45 -3.08
C PHE A 43 8.30 5.36 -1.55
N SER A 44 7.15 5.23 -0.90
CA SER A 44 7.07 5.01 0.55
C SER A 44 7.55 3.62 0.95
N ASP A 45 7.79 3.44 2.26
CA ASP A 45 8.25 2.17 2.86
C ASP A 45 7.28 1.00 2.70
N ASN A 46 6.00 1.29 2.46
CA ASN A 46 4.93 0.31 2.36
C ASN A 46 4.10 0.55 1.10
N MET A 47 3.39 -0.50 0.70
CA MET A 47 2.40 -0.52 -0.36
C MET A 47 1.13 -1.22 0.10
N VAL A 48 0.03 -0.96 -0.60
CA VAL A 48 -1.23 -1.71 -0.44
C VAL A 48 -1.28 -2.77 -1.53
N HIS A 49 -1.64 -4.00 -1.16
CA HIS A 49 -1.82 -5.12 -2.08
C HIS A 49 -3.20 -5.73 -1.87
N MET A 50 -3.89 -5.99 -2.98
CA MET A 50 -5.16 -6.72 -3.01
C MET A 50 -5.20 -7.61 -4.26
N SER A 51 -5.79 -8.79 -4.13
CA SER A 51 -6.00 -9.70 -5.26
C SER A 51 -7.44 -9.61 -5.74
N TRP A 52 -7.66 -9.69 -7.06
CA TRP A 52 -8.99 -9.80 -7.64
C TRP A 52 -9.13 -11.12 -8.38
N THR A 53 -10.19 -11.86 -8.07
CA THR A 53 -10.55 -13.09 -8.77
C THR A 53 -11.93 -12.96 -9.38
N LYS A 54 -12.06 -13.31 -10.66
CA LYS A 54 -13.35 -13.26 -11.36
C LYS A 54 -14.38 -14.16 -10.65
N GLY A 55 -15.53 -13.58 -10.30
CA GLY A 55 -16.60 -14.28 -9.61
C GLY A 55 -16.47 -14.27 -8.07
N GLU A 56 -15.30 -13.96 -7.53
CA GLU A 56 -15.05 -13.90 -6.08
C GLU A 56 -14.84 -12.45 -5.59
N GLY A 57 -14.38 -11.56 -6.48
CA GLY A 57 -14.14 -10.16 -6.17
C GLY A 57 -12.76 -9.94 -5.54
N TRP A 58 -12.67 -8.91 -4.70
CA TRP A 58 -11.44 -8.51 -4.03
C TRP A 58 -11.20 -9.33 -2.77
N SER A 59 -9.95 -9.79 -2.60
CA SER A 59 -9.49 -10.56 -1.45
C SER A 59 -8.06 -10.20 -1.08
N ASP A 60 -7.58 -10.77 0.03
CA ASP A 60 -6.17 -10.63 0.46
C ASP A 60 -5.72 -9.16 0.65
N LEU A 61 -6.56 -8.39 1.36
CA LEU A 61 -6.34 -6.98 1.64
C LEU A 61 -5.20 -6.81 2.65
N ARG A 62 -4.07 -6.25 2.20
CA ARG A 62 -2.94 -5.99 3.09
C ARG A 62 -2.19 -4.71 2.81
N VAL A 63 -1.63 -4.15 3.88
CA VAL A 63 -0.53 -3.19 3.85
C VAL A 63 0.74 -3.97 4.10
N GLU A 64 1.72 -3.88 3.20
CA GLU A 64 2.97 -4.65 3.30
C GLU A 64 4.20 -3.82 2.91
N PRO A 65 5.43 -4.24 3.26
CA PRO A 65 6.65 -3.55 2.84
C PRO A 65 6.71 -3.41 1.32
N TYR A 66 7.09 -2.22 0.84
CA TYR A 66 7.23 -1.96 -0.59
C TYR A 66 8.28 -2.89 -1.20
N GLY A 67 7.94 -3.56 -2.30
CA GLY A 67 8.85 -4.52 -2.92
C GLY A 67 8.39 -5.01 -4.29
N PRO A 68 9.18 -5.88 -4.94
CA PRO A 68 8.86 -6.41 -6.26
C PRO A 68 7.55 -7.20 -6.27
N LEU A 69 6.74 -6.98 -7.31
CA LEU A 69 5.55 -7.79 -7.58
C LEU A 69 5.97 -9.11 -8.25
N LYS A 70 5.57 -10.24 -7.67
CA LYS A 70 5.71 -11.55 -8.32
C LYS A 70 4.51 -11.78 -9.25
N MET A 71 4.77 -11.89 -10.55
CA MET A 71 3.75 -12.12 -11.56
C MET A 71 4.21 -13.17 -12.56
N ASP A 72 3.24 -13.89 -13.11
CA ASP A 72 3.46 -14.72 -14.29
C ASP A 72 3.75 -13.83 -15.52
N PRO A 73 4.68 -14.20 -16.41
CA PRO A 73 5.00 -13.40 -17.59
C PRO A 73 3.83 -13.19 -18.58
N GLY A 74 2.81 -14.03 -18.54
CA GLY A 74 1.62 -13.94 -19.38
C GLY A 74 0.48 -13.12 -18.78
N ALA A 75 0.69 -12.42 -17.65
CA ALA A 75 -0.33 -11.58 -17.04
C ALA A 75 -0.74 -10.40 -17.95
N SER A 76 -2.05 -10.14 -18.04
CA SER A 76 -2.66 -9.15 -18.94
C SER A 76 -3.83 -8.41 -18.29
#